data_AF-A0A4P7UD81-F1
#
_entry.id   AF-A0A4P7UD81-F1
#
_cell.length_a   1.000
_cell.length_b   1.000
_cell.length_c   1.000
_cell.angle_alpha   90.00
_cell.angle_beta   90.00
_cell.angle_gamma   90.00
#
_symmetry.space_group_name_H-M   'P 1'
#
loop_
_entity.id
_entity.type
_entity.pdbx_description
1 polymer ?
#
loop_
_entity_poly.entity_id
_entity_poly.type
_entity_poly.pdbx_seq_one_letter_code
_entity_poly.pdbx_strand_id
1 'polypeptide(L)' 'MTDMNQDNARTEALQRVVERVTSWQETATEGTIHDELDKGLREAGITLTEAQRDQVAEDISEGREVDVASLGASDEGGPA' A
#
# COMPACT_ATOMS: atom_id res chain seq x y z
N MET A 1 14.10 19.81 3.37
CA MET A 1 12.79 20.04 4.03
C MET A 1 11.62 19.59 3.17
N THR A 2 11.68 19.69 1.84
CA THR A 2 10.60 19.21 0.95
C THR A 2 10.45 17.69 0.93
N ASP A 3 11.57 16.97 1.00
CA ASP A 3 11.68 15.50 0.91
C ASP A 3 10.92 14.77 2.03
N MET A 4 11.27 15.03 3.30
CA MET A 4 10.56 14.51 4.48
C MET A 4 9.05 14.79 4.48
N ASN A 5 8.58 15.86 3.83
CA ASN A 5 7.16 16.18 3.76
C ASN A 5 6.44 15.38 2.65
N GLN A 6 7.16 15.01 1.58
CA GLN A 6 6.67 14.13 0.53
C GLN A 6 6.60 12.68 1.03
N ASP A 7 7.62 12.21 1.77
CA ASP A 7 7.62 10.86 2.36
C ASP A 7 6.47 10.66 3.34
N ASN A 8 6.19 11.67 4.16
CA ASN A 8 5.10 11.62 5.11
C ASN A 8 3.74 11.60 4.38
N ALA A 9 3.56 12.43 3.35
CA ALA A 9 2.36 12.43 2.53
C ALA A 9 2.15 11.09 1.77
N ARG A 10 3.23 10.50 1.25
CA ARG A 10 3.21 9.18 0.60
C ARG A 10 2.85 8.08 1.60
N THR A 11 3.43 8.11 2.80
CA THR A 11 3.14 7.15 3.87
C THR A 11 1.69 7.24 4.34
N GLU A 12 1.17 8.46 4.57
CA GLU A 12 -0.24 8.67 4.92
C GLU A 12 -1.19 8.18 3.82
N ALA A 13 -0.87 8.45 2.55
CA ALA A 13 -1.68 7.98 1.43
C ALA A 13 -1.66 6.44 1.31
N LEU A 14 -0.49 5.81 1.49
CA LEU A 14 -0.37 4.35 1.51
C LEU A 14 -1.15 3.75 2.68
N GLN A 15 -1.09 4.37 3.87
CA GLN A 15 -1.85 3.93 5.04
C GLN A 15 -3.35 3.92 4.76
N ARG A 16 -3.90 4.98 4.16
CA ARG A 16 -5.32 5.03 3.78
C ARG A 16 -5.72 3.94 2.78
N VAL A 17 -4.83 3.61 1.84
CA VAL A 17 -5.07 2.52 0.88
C VAL A 17 -5.12 1.18 1.61
N VAL A 18 -4.12 0.88 2.45
CA VAL A 18 -4.08 -0.36 3.22
C VAL A 18 -5.29 -0.49 4.14
N GLU A 19 -5.63 0.55 4.90
CA GLU A 19 -6.82 0.54 5.78
C GLU A 19 -8.11 0.25 5.00
N ARG A 20 -8.25 0.85 3.81
CA ARG A 20 -9.39 0.58 2.94
C ARG A 20 -9.40 -0.87 2.49
N VAL A 21 -8.29 -1.44 2.02
CA VAL A 21 -8.24 -2.83 1.53
C VAL A 21 -8.46 -3.82 2.67
N THR A 22 -7.86 -3.59 3.84
CA THR A 22 -8.06 -4.40 5.05
C THR A 22 -9.52 -4.44 5.49
N SER A 23 -10.30 -3.37 5.26
CA SER A 23 -11.74 -3.41 5.57
C SER A 23 -12.54 -4.47 4.77
N TRP A 24 -11.99 -4.95 3.65
CA TRP A 24 -12.60 -6.01 2.84
C TRP A 24 -12.06 -7.40 3.20
N GLN A 25 -10.99 -7.50 3.98
CA GLN A 25 -10.24 -8.73 4.30
C GLN A 25 -11.15 -9.88 4.75
N GLU A 26 -12.12 -9.61 5.62
CA GLU A 26 -13.04 -10.64 6.14
C GLU A 26 -13.96 -11.24 5.06
N THR A 27 -14.12 -10.56 3.92
CA THR A 27 -15.12 -10.90 2.89
C THR A 27 -14.54 -11.07 1.47
N ALA A 28 -13.29 -10.66 1.27
CA ALA A 28 -12.63 -10.62 -0.02
C ALA A 28 -11.74 -11.86 -0.24
N THR A 29 -11.66 -12.31 -1.50
CA THR A 29 -10.65 -13.29 -1.89
C THR A 29 -9.29 -12.60 -2.07
N GLU A 30 -8.20 -13.35 -2.00
CA GLU A 30 -6.84 -12.83 -2.24
C GLU A 30 -6.72 -12.06 -3.57
N GLY A 31 -7.34 -12.56 -4.65
CA GLY A 31 -7.37 -11.85 -5.94
C GLY A 31 -8.13 -10.52 -5.89
N THR A 32 -9.14 -10.39 -5.03
CA THR A 32 -9.87 -9.14 -4.80
C THR A 32 -9.04 -8.15 -3.99
N ILE A 33 -8.29 -8.64 -2.99
CA ILE A 33 -7.35 -7.83 -2.21
C ILE A 33 -6.28 -7.22 -3.13
N HIS A 34 -5.76 -8.01 -4.07
CA HIS A 34 -4.75 -7.56 -5.03
C HIS A 34 -5.29 -6.45 -5.97
N ASP A 35 -6.49 -6.64 -6.51
CA ASP A 35 -7.13 -5.66 -7.42
C ASP A 35 -7.44 -4.33 -6.71
N GLU A 36 -8.00 -4.38 -5.50
CA GLU A 36 -8.30 -3.17 -4.74
C GLU A 36 -7.03 -2.48 -4.21
N LEU A 37 -5.97 -3.22 -3.91
CA LEU A 37 -4.66 -2.66 -3.58
C LEU A 37 -4.06 -1.91 -4.77
N ASP A 38 -3.99 -2.53 -5.96
CA ASP A 38 -3.45 -1.89 -7.16
C ASP A 38 -4.25 -0.63 -7.54
N LYS A 39 -5.59 -0.71 -7.45
CA LYS A 39 -6.47 0.43 -7.66
C LYS A 39 -6.20 1.55 -6.67
N GLY A 40 -6.14 1.25 -5.37
CA GLY A 40 -5.88 2.26 -4.33
C GLY A 40 -4.52 2.94 -4.50
N LEU A 41 -3.49 2.17 -4.85
CA LEU A 41 -2.15 2.69 -5.15
C LEU A 41 -2.18 3.65 -6.35
N ARG A 42 -2.86 3.29 -7.43
CA ARG A 42 -3.04 4.15 -8.62
C ARG A 42 -3.82 5.42 -8.29
N GLU A 43 -4.90 5.33 -7.52
CA GLU A 43 -5.68 6.49 -7.06
C GLU A 43 -4.82 7.45 -6.21
N ALA A 44 -3.87 6.90 -5.44
CA ALA A 44 -2.94 7.66 -4.62
C ALA A 44 -1.68 8.15 -5.37
N GLY A 45 -1.48 7.75 -6.63
CA GLY A 45 -0.26 8.04 -7.39
C GLY A 45 1.00 7.37 -6.83
N ILE A 46 0.83 6.27 -6.08
CA ILE A 46 1.92 5.52 -5.44
C ILE A 46 2.24 4.31 -6.30
N THR A 47 3.53 4.15 -6.60
CA THR A 47 4.04 2.94 -7.22
C THR A 47 4.72 2.08 -6.16
N LEU A 48 4.40 0.79 -6.14
CA LEU A 48 5.12 -0.25 -5.41
C LEU A 48 5.64 -1.28 -6.42
N THR A 49 6.77 -1.89 -6.11
CA THR A 49 7.25 -3.04 -6.88
C THR A 49 6.26 -4.21 -6.78
N GLU A 50 6.31 -5.15 -7.71
CA GLU A 50 5.48 -6.37 -7.65
C GLU A 50 5.66 -7.13 -6.34
N ALA A 51 6.91 -7.33 -5.90
CA ALA A 51 7.22 -8.01 -4.64
C ALA A 51 6.63 -7.27 -3.41
N GLN A 52 6.67 -5.93 -3.40
CA GLN A 52 6.05 -5.15 -2.32
C GLN A 52 4.53 -5.27 -2.35
N ARG A 53 3.90 -5.24 -3.53
CA ARG A 53 2.45 -5.42 -3.65
C ARG A 53 2.00 -6.80 -3.20
N ASP A 54 2.73 -7.84 -3.59
CA ASP A 54 2.43 -9.22 -3.20
C ASP A 54 2.58 -9.40 -1.69
N GLN A 55 3.64 -8.84 -1.08
CA GLN A 55 3.82 -8.89 0.37
C GLN A 55 2.68 -8.17 1.10
N VAL A 56 2.27 -6.98 0.65
CA VAL A 56 1.17 -6.23 1.26
C VAL A 56 -0.15 -6.99 1.12
N ALA A 57 -0.42 -7.58 -0.05
CA ALA A 57 -1.63 -8.36 -0.27
C ALA A 57 -1.68 -9.61 0.62
N GLU A 58 -0.55 -10.31 0.78
CA GLU A 58 -0.39 -11.45 1.69
C GLU A 58 -0.62 -11.04 3.15
N ASP A 59 0.06 -9.97 3.60
CA ASP A 59 -0.07 -9.45 4.97
C ASP A 59 -1.53 -9.09 5.28
N ILE A 60 -2.21 -8.40 4.36
CA ILE A 60 -3.63 -8.08 4.49
C ILE A 60 -4.47 -9.35 4.53
N SER A 61 -4.27 -10.29 3.61
CA SER A 61 -5.01 -11.56 3.55
C SER A 61 -4.94 -12.32 4.88
N GLU A 62 -3.76 -12.37 5.49
CA GLU A 62 -3.51 -13.05 6.76
C GLU A 62 -3.87 -12.23 8.00
N GLY A 63 -4.32 -10.98 7.84
CA GLY A 63 -4.63 -10.08 8.95
C GLY A 63 -3.39 -9.63 9.74
N ARG A 64 -2.22 -9.65 9.11
CA ARG A 64 -0.96 -9.13 9.66
C ARG A 64 -0.91 -7.61 9.53
N GLU A 65 -0.09 -6.99 10.38
CA GLU A 65 0.20 -5.56 10.27
C GLU A 65 1.12 -5.31 9.07
N VAL A 66 0.77 -4.30 8.24
CA VAL A 66 1.56 -3.87 7.09
C VAL A 66 2.48 -2.73 7.50
N ASP A 67 3.78 -2.90 7.31
CA ASP A 67 4.78 -1.88 7.63
C ASP A 67 4.87 -0.79 6.55
N VAL A 68 3.88 0.11 6.54
CA VAL A 68 3.75 1.20 5.56
C VAL A 68 4.89 2.21 5.62
N ALA A 69 5.55 2.35 6.77
CA ALA A 69 6.69 3.26 6.95
C ALA A 69 7.91 2.78 6.15
N SER A 70 8.20 1.48 6.20
CA SER A 70 9.27 0.87 5.40
C SER A 70 9.01 0.99 3.89
N LEU A 71 7.76 0.79 3.47
CA LEU A 71 7.34 0.93 2.07
C LEU A 71 7.37 2.39 1.58
N GLY A 72 6.98 3.33 2.45
CA GLY A 72 6.96 4.78 2.20
C GLY A 72 8.35 5.38 2.00
N ALA A 73 9.34 4.88 2.73
CA ALA A 73 10.74 5.33 2.67
C ALA A 73 11.58 4.68 1.57
N SER A 74 11.05 3.65 0.89
CA SER A 74 11.75 2.97 -0.20
C SER A 74 11.71 3.82 -1.47
N ASP A 75 12.83 4.47 -1.80
CA ASP A 75 13.09 5.29 -3.01
C ASP A 75 12.81 4.57 -4.36
N GLU A 76 12.57 3.25 -4.32
CA GLU A 76 12.32 2.41 -5.50
C GLU A 76 10.91 2.53 -6.10
N GLY A 77 10.00 3.25 -5.43
CA GLY A 77 8.61 3.46 -5.86
C GLY A 77 8.30 4.92 -6.11
N GLY A 78 8.98 5.55 -7.08
CA GLY A 78 8.78 6.95 -7.45
C GLY A 78 7.35 7.29 -7.93
N PRO A 79 7.01 8.60 -7.99
CA PRO A 79 5.70 9.06 -8.44
C PRO A 79 5.42 8.60 -9.88
N ALA A 80 4.18 8.16 -10.13
CA ALA A 80 3.72 7.72 -11.45
C ALA A 80 3.64 8.88 -12.47
#